data_AF-A0A662GHH3-F1
#
_entry.id   AF-A0A662GHH3-F1
#
_cell.length_a   1.000
_cell.length_b   1.000
_cell.length_c   1.000
_cell.angle_alpha   90.00
_cell.angle_beta   90.00
_cell.angle_gamma   90.00
#
_symmetry.space_group_name_H-M   'P 1'
#
loop_
_entity.id
_entity.type
_entity.pdbx_description
1 polymer ?
#
loop_
_entity_poly.entity_id
_entity_poly.type
_entity_poly.pdbx_seq_one_letter_code
_entity_poly.pdbx_strand_id
1 'polypeptide(L)'
;MVKTTLLKIIIFLLVLIITFKILTPSPIYIVMENGRINIRLRNIFIYTFFDMTLIASLSFILGLLIAYYFLISETKMPIRIEEIREGKIVSWNNAVKGLDKDEIKVLKIIVEWNKIYQSELVKRTGFSKSKISRILGKLEYRGLIVRKRKGLKKIVISMVSKPRHQIMVS
;
A
#
# COMPACT_ATOMS: atom_id res chain seq x y z
N MET A 1 2.87 -2.91 13.90
CA MET A 1 2.37 -1.73 13.18
C MET A 1 3.29 -0.51 13.37
N VAL A 2 3.66 -0.15 14.60
CA VAL A 2 4.61 0.95 14.88
C VAL A 2 6.01 0.72 14.26
N LYS A 3 6.52 -0.51 14.29
CA LYS A 3 7.84 -0.85 13.69
C LYS A 3 7.89 -0.60 12.18
N THR A 4 6.81 -0.89 11.44
CA THR A 4 6.74 -0.68 9.99
C THR A 4 6.50 0.79 9.61
N THR A 5 5.86 1.58 10.46
CA THR A 5 5.70 3.04 10.24
C THR A 5 7.01 3.77 10.50
N LEU A 6 7.77 3.39 11.54
CA LEU A 6 9.10 3.94 11.80
C LEU A 6 10.07 3.67 10.64
N LEU A 7 10.09 2.45 10.11
CA LEU A 7 10.95 2.09 8.97
C LEU A 7 10.66 2.95 7.73
N LYS A 8 9.40 3.27 7.44
CA LYS A 8 9.02 4.16 6.33
C LYS A 8 9.53 5.58 6.53
N ILE A 9 9.46 6.11 7.76
CA ILE A 9 9.96 7.45 8.10
C ILE A 9 11.47 7.51 7.89
N ILE A 10 12.20 6.47 8.29
CA ILE A 10 13.65 6.37 8.11
C ILE A 10 14.02 6.36 6.61
N ILE A 11 13.34 5.55 5.79
CA ILE A 11 13.53 5.51 4.33
C ILE A 11 13.27 6.89 3.71
N PHE A 12 12.19 7.57 4.12
CA PHE A 12 11.85 8.90 3.62
C PHE A 12 12.94 9.93 3.96
N LEU A 13 13.44 9.94 5.20
CA LEU A 13 14.52 10.83 5.62
C LEU A 13 15.81 10.59 4.84
N LEU A 14 16.18 9.32 4.58
CA LEU A 14 17.35 8.97 3.77
C LEU A 14 17.26 9.51 2.34
N VAL A 15 16.11 9.33 1.68
CA VAL A 15 15.87 9.86 0.34
C VAL A 15 15.96 11.38 0.33
N LEU A 16 15.39 12.05 1.34
CA LEU A 16 15.43 13.50 1.48
C LEU A 16 16.88 14.00 1.57
N ILE A 17 17.69 13.39 2.44
CA ILE A 17 19.10 13.76 2.63
C ILE A 17 19.90 13.59 1.35
N ILE A 18 19.74 12.46 0.65
CA ILE A 18 20.42 12.20 -0.63
C ILE A 18 20.00 13.25 -1.67
N THR A 19 18.71 13.57 -1.74
CA THR A 19 18.19 14.58 -2.67
C THR A 19 18.80 15.95 -2.42
N PHE A 20 18.90 16.39 -1.15
CA PHE A 20 19.59 17.64 -0.82
C PHE A 20 21.07 17.60 -1.21
N LYS A 21 21.77 16.50 -0.93
CA LYS A 21 23.18 16.35 -1.32
C LYS A 21 23.42 16.40 -2.83
N ILE A 22 22.44 15.93 -3.63
CA ILE A 22 22.49 16.06 -5.09
C ILE A 22 22.15 17.49 -5.53
N LEU A 23 21.19 18.16 -4.91
CA LEU A 23 20.78 19.51 -5.33
C LEU A 23 21.81 20.59 -4.96
N THR A 24 22.56 20.41 -3.86
CA THR A 24 23.54 21.40 -3.38
C THR A 24 24.96 20.81 -3.39
N PRO A 25 25.62 20.76 -4.57
CA PRO A 25 27.04 20.39 -4.64
C PRO A 25 27.91 21.39 -3.87
N SER A 26 28.93 20.89 -3.17
CA SER A 26 29.83 21.71 -2.37
C SER A 26 30.69 22.65 -3.24
N PRO A 27 30.68 23.98 -3.00
CA PRO A 27 31.52 24.90 -3.75
C PRO A 27 32.98 24.74 -3.36
N ILE A 28 33.87 24.71 -4.35
CA ILE A 28 35.32 24.64 -4.15
C ILE A 28 35.91 26.04 -4.40
N TYR A 29 36.69 26.55 -3.44
CA TYR A 29 37.42 27.80 -3.56
C TYR A 29 38.88 27.49 -3.90
N ILE A 30 39.34 27.85 -5.10
CA ILE A 30 40.74 27.75 -5.49
C ILE A 30 41.39 29.11 -5.22
N VAL A 31 42.29 29.16 -4.23
CA VAL A 31 43.09 30.35 -3.94
C VAL A 31 44.40 30.23 -4.71
N MET A 32 44.65 31.16 -5.63
CA MET A 32 45.89 31.24 -6.42
C MET A 32 46.85 32.24 -5.74
N GLU A 33 48.04 31.79 -5.34
CA GLU A 33 48.98 32.54 -4.50
C GLU A 33 49.92 33.48 -5.31
N ASN A 34 49.63 33.76 -6.58
CA ASN A 34 50.59 34.42 -7.48
C ASN A 34 50.16 35.84 -7.91
N GLY A 35 49.72 36.65 -6.93
CA GLY A 35 50.04 38.09 -6.90
C GLY A 35 49.29 39.08 -7.80
N ARG A 36 48.29 38.71 -8.61
CA ARG A 36 47.37 39.69 -9.22
C ARG A 36 45.92 39.27 -9.03
N ILE A 37 45.28 39.97 -8.09
CA ILE A 37 43.96 39.69 -7.56
C ILE A 37 42.93 39.91 -8.67
N ASN A 38 42.52 38.81 -9.31
CA ASN A 38 41.22 38.72 -9.96
C ASN A 38 40.59 37.42 -9.48
N ILE A 39 39.87 37.53 -8.36
CA ILE A 39 39.10 36.43 -7.77
C ILE A 39 37.94 36.15 -8.74
N ARG A 40 38.20 35.39 -9.81
CA ARG A 40 37.09 34.78 -10.55
C ARG A 40 36.55 33.66 -9.66
N LEU A 41 35.65 34.03 -8.76
CA LEU A 41 34.73 33.14 -8.05
C LEU A 41 33.83 32.46 -9.09
N ARG A 42 34.39 31.57 -9.89
CA ARG A 42 33.59 30.67 -10.71
C ARG A 42 33.14 29.59 -9.74
N ASN A 43 31.88 29.66 -9.32
CA ASN A 43 31.21 28.54 -8.65
C ASN A 43 31.21 27.37 -9.66
N ILE A 44 32.26 26.55 -9.63
CA ILE A 44 32.26 25.31 -10.37
C ILE A 44 31.58 24.31 -9.42
N PHE A 45 30.31 24.03 -9.69
CA PHE A 45 29.52 23.03 -8.99
C PHE A 45 30.07 21.64 -9.34
N ILE A 46 31.18 21.25 -8.71
CA ILE A 46 31.80 19.93 -8.86
C ILE A 46 31.49 19.13 -7.59
N TYR A 47 31.07 17.88 -7.75
CA TYR A 47 30.95 16.95 -6.63
C TYR A 47 32.34 16.53 -6.16
N THR A 48 32.63 16.71 -4.88
CA THR A 48 33.89 16.25 -4.30
C THR A 48 33.90 14.72 -4.27
N PHE A 49 35.08 14.09 -4.30
CA PHE A 49 35.22 12.64 -4.09
C PHE A 49 34.49 12.16 -2.82
N PHE A 50 34.52 12.97 -1.76
CA PHE A 50 33.78 12.72 -0.52
C PHE A 50 32.26 12.72 -0.71
N ASP A 51 31.70 13.62 -1.51
CA ASP A 51 30.26 13.64 -1.78
C ASP A 51 29.84 12.41 -2.59
N MET A 52 30.68 11.99 -3.55
CA MET A 52 30.42 10.80 -4.36
C MET A 52 30.42 9.52 -3.53
N THR A 53 31.40 9.33 -2.64
CA THR A 53 31.47 8.14 -1.76
C THR A 53 30.35 8.15 -0.73
N LEU A 54 29.98 9.31 -0.20
CA LEU A 54 28.87 9.48 0.72
C LEU A 54 27.53 9.15 0.05
N ILE A 55 27.26 9.65 -1.16
CA ILE A 55 26.03 9.34 -1.90
C ILE A 55 25.97 7.83 -2.22
N ALA A 56 27.08 7.25 -2.69
CA ALA A 56 27.14 5.83 -3.03
C ALA A 56 26.83 4.92 -1.83
N SER A 57 27.42 5.20 -0.67
CA SER A 57 27.15 4.43 0.56
C SER A 57 25.70 4.55 1.03
N LEU A 58 25.13 5.77 1.00
CA LEU A 58 23.74 6.02 1.38
C LEU A 58 22.75 5.33 0.42
N SER A 59 23.00 5.36 -0.88
CA SER A 59 22.18 4.65 -1.87
C SER A 59 22.20 3.14 -1.66
N PHE A 60 23.34 2.57 -1.31
CA PHE A 60 23.45 1.13 -1.01
C PHE A 60 22.64 0.75 0.24
N ILE A 61 22.77 1.52 1.32
CA ILE A 61 21.99 1.32 2.56
C ILE A 61 20.49 1.46 2.29
N LEU A 62 20.11 2.46 1.50
CA LEU A 62 18.71 2.68 1.11
C LEU A 62 18.16 1.48 0.33
N GLY A 63 18.93 0.92 -0.60
CA GLY A 63 18.57 -0.29 -1.33
C GLY A 63 18.31 -1.49 -0.41
N LEU A 64 19.19 -1.71 0.57
CA LEU A 64 19.02 -2.76 1.58
C LEU A 64 17.78 -2.54 2.45
N LEU A 65 17.50 -1.29 2.87
CA LEU A 65 16.30 -0.97 3.64
C LEU A 65 15.02 -1.20 2.85
N ILE A 66 15.00 -0.83 1.56
CA ILE A 66 13.84 -1.04 0.69
C ILE A 66 13.63 -2.54 0.45
N ALA A 67 14.69 -3.30 0.20
CA ALA A 67 14.63 -4.75 0.04
C ALA A 67 14.13 -5.45 1.32
N TYR A 68 14.66 -5.06 2.48
CA TYR A 68 14.21 -5.54 3.79
C TYR A 68 12.75 -5.19 4.06
N TYR A 69 12.34 -3.95 3.78
CA TYR A 69 10.95 -3.52 3.87
C TYR A 69 10.06 -4.36 2.96
N PHE A 70 10.46 -4.62 1.72
CA PHE A 70 9.70 -5.40 0.76
C PHE A 70 9.51 -6.86 1.19
N LEU A 71 10.59 -7.50 1.68
CA LEU A 71 10.57 -8.87 2.16
C LEU A 71 9.63 -9.07 3.36
N ILE A 72 9.61 -8.10 4.29
CA ILE A 72 8.70 -8.12 5.45
C ILE A 72 7.29 -7.67 5.07
N SER A 73 7.18 -6.84 4.03
CA SER A 73 5.91 -6.35 3.48
C SER A 73 5.25 -7.35 2.52
N GLU A 74 5.55 -8.66 2.62
CA GLU A 74 4.84 -9.74 1.93
C GLU A 74 3.35 -9.85 2.26
N THR A 75 2.81 -8.95 3.10
CA THR A 75 1.37 -8.85 3.27
C THR A 75 0.88 -7.41 3.14
N LYS A 76 -0.04 -7.27 2.18
CA LYS A 76 -0.90 -6.10 1.91
C LYS A 76 -0.21 -5.02 1.08
N MET A 77 -0.03 -5.30 -0.21
CA MET A 77 -0.59 -4.35 -1.19
C MET A 77 -2.00 -4.00 -0.68
N PRO A 78 -2.29 -2.75 -0.26
CA PRO A 78 -3.66 -2.32 -0.32
C PRO A 78 -3.95 -2.38 -1.83
N ILE A 79 -4.56 -3.49 -2.25
CA ILE A 79 -5.41 -3.47 -3.43
C ILE A 79 -6.14 -2.15 -3.30
N ARG A 80 -5.94 -1.25 -4.28
CA ARG A 80 -6.68 -0.01 -4.54
C ARG A 80 -8.15 -0.20 -4.17
N ILE A 81 -8.41 -0.07 -2.88
CA ILE A 81 -9.68 -0.26 -2.19
C ILE A 81 -9.99 1.06 -1.51
N GLU A 82 -9.00 1.88 -1.14
CA GLU A 82 -9.25 3.29 -0.80
C GLU A 82 -9.92 4.03 -1.96
N GLU A 83 -9.49 3.83 -3.20
CA GLU A 83 -10.16 4.40 -4.38
C GLU A 83 -11.54 3.75 -4.67
N ILE A 84 -11.79 2.51 -4.20
CA ILE A 84 -13.13 1.88 -4.28
C ILE A 84 -14.01 2.32 -3.09
N ARG A 85 -13.41 2.70 -1.96
CA ARG A 85 -14.08 3.13 -0.72
C ARG A 85 -14.68 4.53 -0.83
N GLU A 86 -14.18 5.36 -1.74
CA GLU A 86 -14.81 6.63 -2.08
C GLU A 86 -16.19 6.45 -2.74
N GLY A 87 -16.50 5.25 -3.26
CA GLY A 87 -17.84 4.84 -3.62
C GLY A 87 -18.63 4.30 -2.41
N LYS A 88 -19.46 5.14 -1.79
CA LYS A 88 -20.60 4.82 -0.88
C LYS A 88 -20.51 3.44 -0.20
N ILE A 89 -19.88 3.36 0.98
CA ILE A 89 -20.01 2.18 1.85
C ILE A 89 -21.49 1.97 2.17
N VAL A 90 -22.05 0.84 1.77
CA VAL A 90 -23.46 0.52 2.00
C VAL A 90 -23.62 0.04 3.44
N SER A 91 -24.55 0.64 4.19
CA SER A 91 -24.90 0.17 5.53
C SER A 91 -25.48 -1.24 5.48
N TRP A 92 -25.06 -2.13 6.39
CA TRP A 92 -25.58 -3.50 6.53
C TRP A 92 -27.11 -3.58 6.44
N ASN A 93 -27.82 -2.66 7.11
CA ASN A 93 -29.29 -2.65 7.12
C ASN A 93 -29.91 -2.40 5.73
N ASN A 94 -29.23 -1.64 4.87
CA ASN A 94 -29.68 -1.43 3.49
C ASN A 94 -29.20 -2.54 2.57
N ALA A 95 -28.02 -3.11 2.82
CA ALA A 95 -27.48 -4.23 2.06
C ALA A 95 -28.31 -5.51 2.20
N VAL A 96 -28.95 -5.73 3.36
CA VAL A 96 -29.76 -6.92 3.63
C VAL A 96 -31.20 -6.80 3.09
N LYS A 97 -31.67 -5.58 2.80
CA LYS A 97 -33.02 -5.36 2.25
C LYS A 97 -33.14 -6.02 0.88
N GLY A 98 -34.03 -7.01 0.78
CA GLY A 98 -34.31 -7.73 -0.46
C GLY A 98 -33.24 -8.77 -0.85
N LEU A 99 -32.43 -9.24 0.11
CA LEU A 99 -31.60 -10.43 -0.04
C LEU A 99 -32.32 -11.65 0.56
N ASP A 100 -32.11 -12.79 -0.06
CA ASP A 100 -32.59 -14.08 0.45
C ASP A 100 -31.72 -14.59 1.62
N LYS A 101 -32.23 -15.54 2.42
CA LYS A 101 -31.54 -16.11 3.58
C LYS A 101 -30.15 -16.65 3.23
N ASP A 102 -30.03 -17.31 2.07
CA ASP A 102 -28.76 -17.83 1.59
C ASP A 102 -27.78 -16.72 1.17
N GLU A 103 -28.28 -15.65 0.55
CA GLU A 103 -27.49 -14.49 0.14
C GLU A 103 -26.96 -13.72 1.36
N ILE A 104 -27.80 -13.55 2.38
CA ILE A 104 -27.42 -12.94 3.65
C ILE A 104 -26.32 -13.75 4.34
N LYS A 105 -26.44 -15.08 4.37
CA LYS A 105 -25.44 -15.96 4.97
C LYS A 105 -24.08 -15.82 4.30
N VAL A 106 -24.05 -15.79 2.97
CA VAL A 106 -22.81 -15.58 2.20
C VAL A 106 -22.25 -14.18 2.46
N LEU A 107 -23.08 -13.15 2.42
CA LEU A 107 -22.65 -11.76 2.64
C LEU A 107 -22.06 -11.57 4.04
N LYS A 108 -22.64 -12.19 5.07
CA LYS A 108 -22.15 -12.14 6.45
C LYS A 108 -20.72 -12.63 6.56
N ILE A 109 -20.43 -13.79 5.97
CA ILE A 109 -19.08 -14.38 5.95
C ILE A 109 -18.11 -13.46 5.20
N ILE A 110 -18.53 -12.86 4.08
CA ILE A 110 -17.66 -11.95 3.31
C ILE A 110 -17.34 -10.70 4.14
N VAL A 111 -18.32 -10.12 4.85
CA VAL A 111 -18.15 -8.91 5.67
C VAL A 111 -17.31 -9.18 6.91
N GLU A 112 -17.46 -10.33 7.56
CA GLU A 112 -16.63 -10.74 8.70
C GLU A 112 -15.14 -10.81 8.32
N TRP A 113 -14.85 -11.40 7.16
CA TRP A 113 -13.49 -11.62 6.68
C TRP A 113 -12.92 -10.44 5.90
N ASN A 114 -13.76 -9.48 5.46
CA ASN A 114 -13.47 -8.32 4.59
C ASN A 114 -12.96 -8.69 3.18
N LYS A 115 -12.11 -9.73 3.07
CA LYS A 115 -11.59 -10.32 1.85
C LYS A 115 -11.53 -11.82 2.01
N ILE A 116 -12.08 -12.56 1.05
CA ILE A 116 -12.12 -14.03 1.11
C ILE A 116 -11.97 -14.64 -0.28
N TYR A 117 -11.29 -15.79 -0.36
CA TYR A 117 -11.21 -16.54 -1.62
C TYR A 117 -12.53 -17.22 -1.93
N GLN A 118 -12.91 -17.28 -3.21
CA GLN A 118 -14.15 -17.95 -3.61
C GLN A 118 -14.16 -19.45 -3.23
N SER A 119 -13.00 -20.11 -3.29
CA SER A 119 -12.84 -21.50 -2.83
C SER A 119 -13.08 -21.66 -1.32
N GLU A 120 -12.72 -20.64 -0.53
CA GLU A 120 -12.91 -20.64 0.91
C GLU A 120 -14.39 -20.42 1.27
N LEU A 121 -15.08 -19.57 0.50
CA LEU A 121 -16.54 -19.42 0.61
C LEU A 121 -17.28 -20.73 0.37
N VAL A 122 -16.85 -21.55 -0.61
CA VAL A 122 -17.42 -22.89 -0.87
C VAL A 122 -17.29 -23.77 0.36
N LYS A 123 -16.09 -23.85 0.95
CA LYS A 123 -15.83 -24.67 2.13
C LYS A 123 -16.65 -24.23 3.35
N ARG A 124 -16.77 -22.93 3.59
CA ARG A 124 -17.42 -22.40 4.79
C ARG A 124 -18.94 -22.39 4.72
N THR A 125 -19.50 -22.17 3.53
CA THR A 125 -20.96 -22.12 3.36
C THR A 125 -21.57 -23.49 3.15
N GLY A 126 -20.78 -24.47 2.67
CA GLY A 126 -21.28 -25.78 2.24
C GLY A 126 -22.05 -25.75 0.92
N PHE A 127 -22.10 -24.61 0.23
CA PHE A 127 -22.83 -24.47 -1.02
C PHE A 127 -22.00 -24.93 -2.23
N SER A 128 -22.69 -25.42 -3.26
CA SER A 128 -22.04 -25.77 -4.52
C SER A 128 -21.38 -24.55 -5.18
N LYS A 129 -20.32 -24.80 -5.96
CA LYS A 129 -19.59 -23.75 -6.70
C LYS A 129 -20.53 -22.93 -7.60
N SER A 130 -21.49 -23.58 -8.24
CA SER A 130 -22.49 -22.96 -9.10
C SER A 130 -23.44 -22.04 -8.30
N LYS A 131 -23.93 -22.49 -7.14
CA LYS A 131 -24.78 -21.69 -6.25
C LYS A 131 -24.06 -20.44 -5.76
N ILE A 132 -22.81 -20.58 -5.32
CA ILE A 132 -21.97 -19.44 -4.91
C ILE A 132 -21.73 -18.47 -6.08
N SER A 133 -21.44 -18.97 -7.27
CA SER A 133 -21.22 -18.10 -8.43
C SER A 133 -22.46 -17.26 -8.75
N ARG A 134 -23.66 -17.84 -8.60
CA ARG A 134 -24.93 -17.14 -8.81
C ARG A 134 -25.20 -16.09 -7.72
N ILE A 135 -24.99 -16.44 -6.45
CA ILE A 135 -25.13 -15.50 -5.32
C ILE A 135 -24.14 -14.34 -5.47
N LEU A 136 -22.87 -14.62 -5.75
CA LEU A 136 -21.86 -13.59 -5.94
C LEU A 136 -22.19 -12.69 -7.13
N GLY A 137 -22.72 -13.23 -8.23
CA GLY A 137 -23.18 -12.43 -9.36
C GLY A 137 -24.27 -11.43 -8.98
N LYS A 138 -25.26 -11.86 -8.19
CA LYS A 138 -26.34 -10.97 -7.69
C LYS A 138 -25.83 -9.91 -6.73
N LEU A 139 -24.94 -10.29 -5.79
CA LEU A 139 -24.37 -9.35 -4.82
C LEU A 139 -23.47 -8.32 -5.50
N GLU A 140 -22.75 -8.71 -6.55
CA GLU A 140 -21.92 -7.81 -7.37
C GLU A 140 -22.78 -6.86 -8.21
N TYR A 141 -23.86 -7.36 -8.83
CA TYR A 141 -24.84 -6.51 -9.54
C TYR A 141 -25.44 -5.43 -8.63
N ARG A 142 -25.66 -5.74 -7.36
CA ARG A 142 -26.16 -4.79 -6.34
C ARG A 142 -25.07 -3.89 -5.75
N GLY A 143 -23.81 -4.02 -6.17
CA GLY A 143 -22.68 -3.23 -5.67
C GLY A 143 -22.31 -3.51 -4.21
N LEU A 144 -22.67 -4.68 -3.67
CA LEU A 144 -22.35 -5.06 -2.28
C LEU A 144 -20.97 -5.73 -2.14
N ILE A 145 -20.46 -6.28 -3.24
CA ILE A 145 -19.17 -6.96 -3.30
C ILE A 145 -18.47 -6.66 -4.63
N VAL A 146 -17.15 -6.85 -4.65
CA VAL A 146 -16.35 -6.86 -5.88
C VAL A 146 -15.56 -8.13 -5.99
N ARG A 147 -15.58 -8.73 -7.19
CA ARG A 147 -14.70 -9.85 -7.53
C ARG A 147 -13.44 -9.34 -8.22
N LYS A 148 -12.28 -9.80 -7.76
CA LYS A 148 -11.00 -9.58 -8.44
C LYS A 148 -10.25 -10.90 -8.62
N ARG A 149 -9.45 -10.96 -9.68
CA ARG A 149 -8.54 -12.08 -9.91
C ARG A 149 -7.20 -11.75 -9.26
N LYS A 150 -6.69 -12.66 -8.42
CA LYS A 150 -5.38 -12.55 -7.76
C LYS A 150 -4.56 -13.78 -8.17
N GLY A 151 -3.82 -13.65 -9.27
CA GLY A 151 -3.12 -14.76 -9.93
C GLY A 151 -4.11 -15.85 -10.40
N LEU A 152 -3.88 -17.09 -9.97
CA LEU A 152 -4.74 -18.24 -10.26
C LEU A 152 -6.03 -18.27 -9.41
N LYS A 153 -6.09 -17.49 -8.33
CA LYS A 153 -7.20 -17.52 -7.37
C LYS A 153 -8.18 -16.36 -7.61
N LYS A 154 -9.46 -16.61 -7.34
CA LYS A 154 -10.53 -15.59 -7.38
C LYS A 154 -10.80 -15.10 -5.96
N ILE A 155 -10.71 -13.78 -5.74
CA ILE A 155 -10.95 -13.14 -4.45
C ILE A 155 -12.23 -12.32 -4.50
N VAL A 156 -12.95 -12.28 -3.38
CA VAL A 156 -14.15 -11.50 -3.17
C VAL A 156 -13.88 -10.49 -2.05
N ILE A 157 -14.29 -9.24 -2.27
CA ILE A 157 -14.06 -8.12 -1.36
C ILE A 157 -15.41 -7.53 -0.98
N SER A 158 -15.67 -7.30 0.32
CA SER A 158 -16.90 -6.63 0.79
C SER A 158 -16.88 -5.12 0.56
N MET A 159 -18.00 -4.55 0.14
CA MET A 159 -18.27 -3.10 0.11
C MET A 159 -19.27 -2.66 1.19
N VAL A 160 -19.70 -3.60 2.04
CA VAL A 160 -20.69 -3.38 3.09
C VAL A 160 -19.99 -3.15 4.42
N SER A 161 -20.52 -2.23 5.23
CA SER A 161 -20.01 -1.99 6.58
C SER A 161 -20.25 -3.20 7.49
N LYS A 162 -19.39 -3.38 8.50
CA LYS A 162 -19.62 -4.42 9.52
C LYS A 162 -20.94 -4.17 10.26
N PRO A 163 -21.72 -5.20 10.57
CA PRO A 163 -22.92 -5.06 11.38
C PRO A 163 -22.55 -4.50 12.77
N ARG A 164 -23.28 -3.49 13.24
CA ARG A 164 -23.03 -2.81 14.53
C ARG A 164 -23.01 -3.75 15.74
N HIS A 165 -23.59 -4.94 15.63
CA HIS A 165 -23.78 -5.86 16.75
C HIS A 165 -22.53 -6.65 17.20
N GLN A 166 -21.35 -6.43 16.59
CA GLN A 166 -20.08 -7.08 16.98
C GLN A 166 -19.05 -6.13 17.60
N ILE A 167 -19.42 -4.89 17.96
CA ILE A 167 -18.49 -3.94 18.62
C ILE A 167 -18.50 -4.10 20.16
N MET A 168 -19.43 -4.86 20.74
CA MET A 168 -19.37 -5.31 22.13
C MET A 168 -19.10 -6.81 22.13
N VAL A 169 -17.84 -7.20 22.24
CA VAL A 169 -17.29 -8.33 23.02
C VAL A 169 -15.91 -8.62 22.40
N SER A 170 -14.91 -7.83 22.80
CA SER A 170 -13.49 -8.21 22.88
C SER A 170 -12.72 -7.05 23.48
#